data_AF-A0AAU5VYM0-F1
#
_entry.id   AF-A0AAU5VYM0-F1
#
_cell.length_a   1.000
_cell.length_b   1.000
_cell.length_c   1.000
_cell.angle_alpha   90.00
_cell.angle_beta   90.00
_cell.angle_gamma   90.00
#
_symmetry.space_group_name_H-M   'P 1'
#
loop_
_entity.id
_entity.type
_entity.pdbx_description
1 polymer ?
#
loop_
_entity_poly.entity_id
_entity_poly.type
_entity_poly.pdbx_seq_one_letter_code
_entity_poly.pdbx_strand_id
1 'polypeptide(L)'
;MRTTVLAATLAATALVPATAALSSGAAPAAHHGATGQERARSAPHAAPAGLAPCGAGQLCLWAKPDFAGARQVHELSTVDIESCVPLPAGGSAQALANRTGRPVTTYQSAECAETGEFETYPGGGTWTPRSPYTVRAFKIWEN
;
A
#
# COMPACT_ATOMS: atom_id res chain seq x y z
N MET A 1 11.17 45.19 11.42
CA MET A 1 10.36 46.02 12.33
C MET A 1 8.96 45.42 12.41
N ARG A 2 8.49 45.20 13.65
CA ARG A 2 7.11 44.95 14.11
C ARG A 2 6.44 43.59 13.81
N THR A 3 6.83 42.66 14.67
CA THR A 3 6.05 41.65 15.41
C THR A 3 4.58 41.98 15.67
N THR A 4 3.70 40.98 15.58
CA THR A 4 2.52 40.85 16.45
C THR A 4 2.24 39.37 16.76
N VAL A 5 2.42 39.04 18.04
CA VAL A 5 1.98 37.81 18.72
C VAL A 5 0.58 38.07 19.26
N LEU A 6 -0.33 37.10 19.17
CA LEU A 6 -1.51 37.03 20.05
C LEU A 6 -1.79 35.55 20.36
N ALA A 7 -1.46 35.18 21.58
CA ALA A 7 -1.89 33.95 22.23
C ALA A 7 -3.24 34.19 22.92
N ALA A 8 -4.12 33.18 22.95
CA ALA A 8 -5.21 33.12 23.91
C ALA A 8 -5.52 31.66 24.27
N THR A 9 -5.37 31.38 25.57
CA THR A 9 -5.59 30.13 26.29
C THR A 9 -7.04 30.00 26.81
N LEU A 10 -7.35 28.81 27.36
CA LEU A 10 -8.43 28.41 28.30
C LEU A 10 -9.66 27.76 27.64
N ALA A 11 -10.35 26.76 28.20
CA ALA A 11 -10.15 25.72 29.22
C ALA A 11 -11.50 24.95 29.36
N ALA A 12 -11.49 23.84 30.10
CA ALA A 12 -12.62 23.23 30.82
C ALA A 12 -13.50 22.17 30.12
N THR A 13 -13.13 20.90 30.38
CA THR A 13 -13.92 19.84 31.06
C THR A 13 -15.43 19.75 30.87
N ALA A 14 -15.90 18.57 30.44
CA ALA A 14 -17.13 17.97 30.95
C ALA A 14 -16.95 16.44 31.09
N LEU A 15 -17.06 15.97 32.34
CA LEU A 15 -17.19 14.55 32.69
C LEU A 15 -18.56 14.03 32.23
N VAL A 16 -18.61 12.79 31.74
CA VAL A 16 -19.85 12.00 31.64
C VAL A 16 -19.65 10.69 32.40
N PRO A 17 -20.44 10.41 33.45
CA PRO A 17 -20.39 9.12 34.16
C PRO A 17 -21.39 8.09 33.59
N ALA A 18 -20.89 6.85 33.55
CA ALA A 18 -21.51 5.57 33.91
C ALA A 18 -22.91 5.19 33.39
N THR A 19 -22.95 4.07 32.66
CA THR A 19 -23.87 2.95 32.98
C THR A 19 -23.23 1.61 32.64
N ALA A 20 -23.18 0.74 33.64
CA ALA A 20 -22.74 -0.64 33.56
C ALA A 20 -23.81 -1.52 32.88
N ALA A 21 -23.37 -2.44 32.01
CA ALA A 21 -24.13 -3.63 31.65
C ALA A 21 -23.23 -4.85 31.89
N LEU A 22 -23.53 -5.57 32.97
CA LEU A 22 -22.97 -6.88 33.27
C LEU A 22 -23.58 -7.89 32.30
N SER A 23 -22.74 -8.61 31.55
CA SER A 23 -23.14 -9.80 30.81
C SER A 23 -22.12 -10.89 31.09
N SER A 24 -22.43 -11.71 32.09
CA SER A 24 -21.71 -12.92 32.43
C SER A 24 -21.91 -13.97 31.33
N GLY A 25 -20.94 -14.12 30.44
CA GLY A 25 -20.81 -15.26 29.54
C GLY A 25 -19.65 -16.13 30.01
N ALA A 26 -19.93 -17.16 30.80
CA ALA A 26 -18.95 -18.19 31.13
C ALA A 26 -18.74 -19.08 29.90
N ALA A 27 -17.50 -19.11 29.38
CA ALA A 27 -17.06 -20.08 28.39
C ALA A 27 -15.80 -20.79 28.91
N PRO A 28 -15.65 -22.11 28.68
CA PRO A 28 -14.63 -22.93 29.30
C PRO A 28 -13.22 -22.64 28.75
N ALA A 29 -12.26 -22.67 29.65
CA ALA A 29 -10.84 -22.65 29.35
C ALA A 29 -10.41 -23.96 28.68
N ALA A 30 -9.95 -23.88 27.43
CA ALA A 30 -9.09 -24.88 26.83
C ALA A 30 -7.73 -24.21 26.56
N HIS A 31 -6.74 -24.53 27.39
CA HIS A 31 -5.37 -24.07 27.22
C HIS A 31 -4.66 -24.91 26.17
N HIS A 32 -4.22 -24.21 25.11
CA HIS A 32 -2.91 -24.29 24.46
C HIS A 32 -2.23 -25.66 24.37
N GLY A 33 -2.50 -26.38 23.28
CA GLY A 33 -1.53 -27.29 22.67
C GLY A 33 -0.84 -26.58 21.50
N ALA A 34 0.44 -26.31 21.66
CA ALA A 34 1.30 -25.66 20.68
C ALA A 34 1.25 -26.35 19.31
N THR A 35 0.69 -25.67 18.31
CA THR A 35 1.01 -25.95 16.91
C THR A 35 2.08 -24.96 16.52
N GLY A 36 3.22 -25.48 16.05
CA GLY A 36 4.30 -24.64 15.54
C GLY A 36 3.72 -23.65 14.54
N GLN A 37 4.05 -22.37 14.71
CA GLN A 37 3.88 -21.39 13.65
C GLN A 37 4.84 -21.76 12.52
N GLU A 38 4.43 -22.75 11.73
CA GLU A 38 4.84 -22.84 10.35
C GLU A 38 4.42 -21.53 9.72
N ARG A 39 5.39 -20.68 9.41
CA ARG A 39 5.22 -19.43 8.69
C ARG A 39 4.45 -19.77 7.44
N ALA A 40 3.13 -19.55 7.49
CA ALA A 40 2.23 -19.80 6.38
C ALA A 40 2.78 -18.98 5.22
N ARG A 41 3.45 -19.67 4.29
CA ARG A 41 3.81 -19.08 3.01
C ARG A 41 2.48 -18.79 2.36
N SER A 42 2.06 -17.53 2.44
CA SER A 42 0.89 -17.04 1.73
C SER A 42 1.03 -17.51 0.29
N ALA A 43 0.11 -18.38 -0.14
CA ALA A 43 0.11 -18.88 -1.50
C ALA A 43 0.10 -17.66 -2.43
N PRO A 44 0.87 -17.67 -3.53
CA PRO A 44 0.88 -16.56 -4.47
C PRO A 44 -0.57 -16.33 -4.92
N HIS A 45 -1.09 -15.12 -4.70
CA HIS A 45 -2.40 -14.73 -5.22
C HIS A 45 -2.34 -14.87 -6.74
N ALA A 46 -2.96 -15.93 -7.26
CA ALA A 46 -2.96 -16.21 -8.67
C ALA A 46 -3.58 -15.01 -9.41
N ALA A 47 -2.97 -14.62 -10.53
CA ALA A 47 -3.55 -13.60 -11.38
C ALA A 47 -4.99 -14.00 -11.72
N PRO A 48 -5.98 -13.10 -11.61
CA PRO A 48 -7.30 -13.34 -12.16
C PRO A 48 -7.21 -13.86 -13.59
N ALA A 49 -7.97 -14.91 -13.91
CA ALA A 49 -7.92 -15.55 -15.23
C ALA A 49 -8.25 -14.52 -16.33
N GLY A 50 -7.41 -14.43 -17.35
CA GLY A 50 -7.57 -13.50 -18.49
C GLY A 50 -6.83 -12.17 -18.38
N LEU A 51 -6.10 -11.91 -17.29
CA LEU A 51 -5.23 -10.72 -17.21
C LEU A 51 -3.91 -10.92 -17.97
N ALA A 52 -3.34 -9.81 -18.48
CA ALA A 52 -2.01 -9.82 -19.06
C ALA A 52 -0.99 -10.34 -18.03
N PRO A 53 -0.07 -11.25 -18.40
CA PRO A 53 0.74 -11.97 -17.43
C PRO A 53 1.72 -11.05 -16.71
N CYS A 54 1.60 -10.89 -15.39
CA CYS A 54 2.65 -10.32 -14.54
C CYS A 54 3.32 -11.46 -13.79
N GLY A 55 4.64 -11.63 -13.95
CA GLY A 55 5.42 -12.73 -13.36
C GLY A 55 5.69 -12.55 -11.87
N ALA A 56 6.13 -13.62 -11.21
CA ALA A 56 6.68 -13.49 -9.85
C ALA A 56 7.99 -12.69 -9.89
N GLY A 57 8.23 -11.84 -8.89
CA GLY A 57 9.38 -10.93 -8.86
C GLY A 57 9.20 -9.63 -9.65
N GLN A 58 8.04 -9.42 -10.28
CA GLN A 58 7.80 -8.27 -11.15
C GLN A 58 6.84 -7.24 -10.52
N LEU A 59 7.09 -5.98 -10.80
CA LEU A 59 6.09 -4.92 -10.77
C LEU A 59 5.62 -4.69 -12.21
N CYS A 60 4.32 -4.79 -12.43
CA CYS A 60 3.73 -4.51 -13.74
C CYS A 60 2.80 -3.31 -13.65
N LEU A 61 2.92 -2.40 -14.62
CA LEU A 61 2.18 -1.15 -14.69
C LEU A 61 1.50 -1.04 -16.06
N TRP A 62 0.20 -0.75 -16.07
CA TRP A 62 -0.60 -0.64 -17.29
C TRP A 62 -1.11 0.78 -17.48
N ALA A 63 -1.02 1.27 -18.71
CA ALA A 63 -1.42 2.63 -19.06
C ALA A 63 -2.92 2.89 -18.86
N LYS A 64 -3.77 1.85 -18.92
CA LYS A 64 -5.22 1.96 -18.75
C LYS A 64 -5.69 1.12 -17.56
N PRO A 65 -6.86 1.44 -16.99
CA PRO A 65 -7.52 0.60 -16.01
C PRO A 65 -7.76 -0.81 -16.53
N ASP A 66 -8.11 -1.70 -15.60
CA ASP A 66 -8.49 -3.09 -15.88
C ASP A 66 -7.39 -3.86 -16.62
N PHE A 67 -6.13 -3.50 -16.33
CA PHE A 67 -4.89 -4.11 -16.84
C PHE A 67 -4.77 -4.07 -18.37
N ALA A 68 -5.20 -2.95 -18.98
CA ALA A 68 -5.22 -2.77 -20.42
C ALA A 68 -4.16 -1.77 -20.93
N GLY A 69 -3.96 -1.76 -22.26
CA GLY A 69 -3.04 -0.84 -22.92
C GLY A 69 -1.57 -1.24 -22.79
N ALA A 70 -0.68 -0.28 -23.03
CA ALA A 70 0.76 -0.50 -22.93
C ALA A 70 1.14 -0.93 -21.50
N ARG A 71 2.00 -1.94 -21.40
CA ARG A 71 2.46 -2.50 -20.13
C ARG A 71 3.96 -2.28 -19.96
N GLN A 72 4.33 -1.80 -18.79
CA GLN A 72 5.71 -1.70 -18.32
C GLN A 72 5.95 -2.77 -17.26
N VAL A 73 7.12 -3.39 -17.29
CA VAL A 73 7.52 -4.45 -16.36
C VAL A 73 8.85 -4.04 -15.74
N HIS A 74 8.93 -4.11 -14.42
CA HIS A 74 10.10 -3.75 -13.63
C HIS A 74 10.48 -4.91 -12.71
N GLU A 75 11.76 -5.22 -12.65
CA GLU A 75 12.32 -6.28 -11.81
C GLU A 75 13.37 -5.71 -10.86
N LEU A 76 13.55 -6.35 -9.70
CA LEU A 76 14.52 -5.93 -8.68
C LEU A 76 15.97 -5.92 -9.17
N SER A 77 16.29 -6.70 -10.21
CA SER A 77 17.60 -6.71 -10.86
C SER A 77 17.89 -5.44 -11.67
N THR A 78 16.85 -4.66 -11.98
CA THR A 78 16.91 -3.49 -12.87
C THR A 78 16.53 -2.18 -12.19
N VAL A 79 16.00 -2.26 -10.97
CA VAL A 79 15.51 -1.12 -10.20
C VAL A 79 16.28 -1.02 -8.90
N ASP A 80 16.86 0.15 -8.66
CA ASP A 80 17.44 0.49 -7.37
C ASP A 80 16.35 0.59 -6.29
N ILE A 81 16.58 -0.11 -5.20
CA ILE A 81 15.70 -0.15 -4.04
C ILE A 81 15.79 1.18 -3.28
N GLU A 82 14.68 1.60 -2.67
CA GLU A 82 14.50 2.88 -1.96
C GLU A 82 14.73 4.15 -2.81
N SER A 83 15.00 3.99 -4.10
CA SER A 83 15.16 5.08 -5.06
C SER A 83 13.83 5.42 -5.74
N CYS A 84 13.62 6.69 -6.05
CA CYS A 84 12.48 7.11 -6.87
C CYS A 84 12.71 6.73 -8.33
N VAL A 85 11.82 5.95 -8.90
CA VAL A 85 11.87 5.55 -10.31
C VAL A 85 10.73 6.25 -11.06
N PRO A 86 11.04 7.28 -11.87
CA PRO A 86 10.05 7.90 -12.74
C PRO A 86 9.67 6.94 -13.87
N LEU A 87 8.41 6.99 -14.29
CA LEU A 87 8.01 6.38 -15.56
C LEU A 87 8.59 7.19 -16.73
N PRO A 88 8.79 6.57 -17.91
CA PRO A 88 9.26 7.27 -19.10
C PRO A 88 8.44 8.55 -19.37
N ALA A 89 9.07 9.59 -19.91
CA ALA A 89 8.39 10.85 -20.17
C ALA A 89 7.10 10.66 -21.01
N GLY A 90 5.99 11.22 -20.53
CA GLY A 90 4.65 11.04 -21.13
C GLY A 90 4.00 9.68 -20.83
N GLY A 91 4.71 8.76 -20.20
CA GLY A 91 4.20 7.50 -19.68
C GLY A 91 3.49 7.69 -18.34
N SER A 92 2.46 6.88 -18.12
CA SER A 92 1.72 6.83 -16.86
C SER A 92 1.05 5.47 -16.71
N ALA A 93 0.64 5.12 -15.49
CA ALA A 93 -0.15 3.93 -15.24
C ALA A 93 -1.45 4.23 -14.49
N GLN A 94 -2.46 3.40 -14.75
CA GLN A 94 -3.79 3.46 -14.14
C GLN A 94 -4.21 2.11 -13.53
N ALA A 95 -3.43 1.06 -13.75
CA ALA A 95 -3.56 -0.23 -13.08
C ALA A 95 -2.16 -0.81 -12.80
N LEU A 96 -2.04 -1.61 -11.74
CA LEU A 96 -0.77 -2.22 -11.37
C LEU A 96 -0.92 -3.61 -10.75
N ALA A 97 0.15 -4.38 -10.81
CA ALA A 97 0.31 -5.62 -10.06
C ALA A 97 1.67 -5.60 -9.37
N ASN A 98 1.68 -5.68 -8.04
CA ASN A 98 2.90 -5.83 -7.26
C ASN A 98 3.13 -7.31 -6.93
N ARG A 99 3.99 -7.96 -7.70
CA ARG A 99 4.44 -9.33 -7.48
C ARG A 99 5.92 -9.41 -7.11
N THR A 100 6.51 -8.28 -6.70
CA THR A 100 7.96 -8.17 -6.41
C THR A 100 8.37 -8.93 -5.15
N GLY A 101 7.42 -9.29 -4.27
CA GLY A 101 7.73 -9.80 -2.94
C GLY A 101 8.09 -8.71 -1.94
N ARG A 102 8.00 -7.42 -2.32
CA ARG A 102 8.38 -6.27 -1.49
C ARG A 102 7.29 -5.18 -1.54
N PRO A 103 7.17 -4.32 -0.52
CA PRO A 103 6.27 -3.18 -0.60
C PRO A 103 6.67 -2.24 -1.75
N VAL A 104 5.68 -1.72 -2.46
CA VAL A 104 5.87 -0.75 -3.54
C VAL A 104 4.97 0.44 -3.28
N THR A 105 5.54 1.65 -3.24
CA THR A 105 4.74 2.89 -3.25
C THR A 105 4.65 3.43 -4.66
N THR A 106 3.46 3.79 -5.11
CA THR A 106 3.26 4.57 -6.33
C THR A 106 2.93 6.01 -6.01
N TYR A 107 3.25 6.92 -6.92
CA TYR A 107 3.11 8.36 -6.71
C TYR A 107 2.43 9.01 -7.91
N GLN A 108 1.62 10.03 -7.63
CA GLN A 108 1.07 10.94 -8.64
C GLN A 108 2.14 11.90 -9.19
N SER A 109 3.18 12.21 -8.41
CA SER A 109 4.35 12.98 -8.83
C SER A 109 5.36 12.08 -9.56
N ALA A 110 6.07 12.64 -10.54
CA ALA A 110 7.16 11.94 -11.24
C ALA A 110 8.46 11.92 -10.41
N GLU A 111 8.52 12.73 -9.35
CA GLU A 111 9.65 12.94 -8.46
C GLU A 111 9.44 12.26 -7.10
N CYS A 112 8.40 11.42 -6.98
CA CYS A 112 7.97 10.79 -5.74
C CYS A 112 7.69 11.78 -4.60
N ALA A 113 7.19 12.97 -4.93
CA ALA A 113 6.82 13.97 -3.94
C ALA A 113 5.56 13.55 -3.15
N GLU A 114 5.63 13.67 -1.83
CA GLU A 114 4.55 13.29 -0.90
C GLU A 114 3.50 14.39 -0.69
N THR A 115 3.68 15.54 -1.34
CA THR A 115 2.66 16.61 -1.36
C THR A 115 1.49 16.29 -2.29
N GLY A 116 1.66 15.33 -3.21
CA GLY A 116 0.60 14.78 -4.05
C GLY A 116 0.13 13.41 -3.56
N GLU A 117 -0.76 12.77 -4.31
CA GLU A 117 -1.29 11.45 -3.93
C GLU A 117 -0.23 10.35 -4.05
N PHE A 118 -0.20 9.44 -3.08
CA PHE A 118 0.63 8.24 -3.09
C PHE A 118 -0.02 7.10 -2.28
N GLU A 119 0.33 5.86 -2.59
CA GLU A 119 -0.21 4.67 -1.93
C GLU A 119 0.83 3.55 -1.94
N THR A 120 0.94 2.81 -0.83
CA THR A 120 1.86 1.68 -0.68
C THR A 120 1.10 0.36 -0.79
N TYR A 121 1.48 -0.46 -1.77
CA TYR A 121 0.94 -1.79 -2.01
C TYR A 121 1.86 -2.86 -1.42
N PRO A 122 1.34 -3.84 -0.66
CA PRO A 122 2.15 -4.89 -0.06
C PRO A 122 2.76 -5.84 -1.12
N GLY A 123 3.88 -6.48 -0.77
CA GLY A 123 4.63 -7.36 -1.66
C GLY A 123 4.05 -8.76 -1.88
N GLY A 124 2.98 -9.12 -1.17
CA GLY A 124 2.38 -10.46 -1.17
C GLY A 124 1.64 -10.87 -2.45
N GLY A 125 1.66 -10.04 -3.51
CA GLY A 125 0.91 -10.27 -4.75
C GLY A 125 -0.38 -9.45 -4.82
N THR A 126 -0.25 -8.12 -4.84
CA THR A 126 -1.39 -7.20 -4.99
C THR A 126 -1.73 -6.96 -6.45
N TRP A 127 -3.03 -6.93 -6.77
CA TRP A 127 -3.56 -6.58 -8.08
C TRP A 127 -4.55 -5.41 -7.93
N THR A 128 -4.22 -4.26 -8.52
CA THR A 128 -5.03 -3.04 -8.45
C THR A 128 -5.53 -2.71 -9.86
N PRO A 129 -6.79 -3.03 -10.20
CA PRO A 129 -7.35 -2.80 -11.54
C PRO A 129 -7.55 -1.31 -11.85
N ARG A 130 -7.63 -0.46 -10.83
CA ARG A 130 -7.79 0.98 -10.98
C ARG A 130 -7.10 1.69 -9.83
N SER A 131 -6.02 2.39 -10.13
CA SER A 131 -5.39 3.30 -9.18
C SER A 131 -6.30 4.52 -8.95
N PRO A 132 -6.38 5.05 -7.73
CA PRO A 132 -7.16 6.26 -7.44
C PRO A 132 -6.58 7.53 -8.10
N TYR A 133 -5.34 7.48 -8.58
CA TYR A 133 -4.66 8.57 -9.28
C TYR A 133 -3.80 8.04 -10.43
N THR A 134 -3.34 8.93 -11.30
CA THR A 134 -2.41 8.58 -12.37
C THR A 134 -1.01 8.40 -11.81
N VAL A 135 -0.50 7.17 -11.86
CA VAL A 135 0.85 6.83 -11.40
C VAL A 135 1.88 7.38 -12.38
N ARG A 136 2.85 8.13 -11.86
CA ARG A 136 3.97 8.72 -12.62
C ARG A 136 5.35 8.27 -12.16
N ALA A 137 5.45 7.80 -10.92
CA ALA A 137 6.67 7.20 -10.39
C ALA A 137 6.33 6.11 -9.37
N PHE A 138 7.33 5.31 -9.03
CA PHE A 138 7.23 4.32 -7.96
C PHE A 138 8.54 4.22 -7.18
N LYS A 139 8.46 3.60 -6.00
CA LYS A 139 9.61 3.22 -5.18
C LYS A 139 9.39 1.81 -4.64
N ILE A 140 10.41 0.97 -4.69
CA ILE A 140 10.39 -0.37 -4.10
C ILE A 140 11.13 -0.34 -2.77
N TRP A 141 10.48 -0.75 -1.69
CA TRP A 141 11.00 -0.67 -0.32
C TRP A 141 11.60 -1.97 0.15
N GLU A 142 12.48 -1.89 1.14
CA GLU A 142 12.91 -3.05 1.92
C GLU A 142 11.76 -3.79 2.61
N ASN A 143 12.02 -5.05 2.98
CA ASN A 143 11.01 -5.98 3.49
C ASN A 143 11.14 -6.16 5.00
#